data_AF-A0AAN9W1F5-F1
#
_entry.id   AF-A0AAN9W1F5-F1
#
_cell.length_a   1.000
_cell.length_b   1.000
_cell.length_c   1.000
_cell.angle_alpha   90.00
_cell.angle_beta   90.00
_cell.angle_gamma   90.00
#
_symmetry.space_group_name_H-M   'P 1'
#
loop_
_entity.id
_entity.type
_entity.pdbx_description
1 polymer ?
#
loop_
_entity_poly.entity_id
_entity_poly.type
_entity_poly.pdbx_seq_one_letter_code
_entity_poly.pdbx_strand_id
1 'polypeptide(L)'
;MYTNFPEPDYPAALGIISHLSSDELKDILNDETKFEELMKDIKQFKDLETEKEMIIASNRSLAEFNLAKEPQLQEGKQRLQDLSAKGEELCQSVESKIGELRSKTADLSLDTTLALLQTSAAESEEESEAIAEKFLEGDLEIDGFLEQFSARRKLMHLRRVKADKMTELLAERSRSPNVLSRSSTSSSQVSHFNSPSFYPLPPVSGSAGATPYPVGGINMPMPMPGPYRANVY
;
A
#
# COMPACT_ATOMS: atom_id res chain seq x y z
N MET A 1 -4.45 7.07 -38.50
CA MET A 1 -3.90 6.13 -39.50
C MET A 1 -4.56 6.47 -40.80
N TYR A 2 -3.81 7.04 -41.75
CA TYR A 2 -4.32 7.29 -43.09
C TYR A 2 -4.58 5.92 -43.74
N THR A 3 -5.84 5.66 -44.09
CA THR A 3 -6.21 4.56 -44.96
C THR A 3 -5.67 4.87 -46.35
N ASN A 4 -4.40 4.51 -46.61
CA ASN A 4 -3.93 4.35 -47.98
C ASN A 4 -4.61 3.09 -48.51
N PHE A 5 -5.87 3.24 -48.97
CA PHE A 5 -6.41 2.27 -49.89
C PHE A 5 -5.51 2.33 -51.13
N PRO A 6 -4.80 1.24 -51.48
CA PRO A 6 -4.04 1.23 -52.71
C PRO A 6 -4.99 1.59 -53.85
N GLU A 7 -4.57 2.50 -54.74
CA GLU A 7 -5.39 2.84 -55.90
C GLU A 7 -5.71 1.55 -56.65
N PRO A 8 -6.97 1.36 -57.08
CA PRO A 8 -7.37 0.18 -57.82
C PRO A 8 -6.53 0.03 -59.09
N ASP A 9 -5.95 -1.15 -59.27
CA ASP A 9 -5.13 -1.52 -60.43
C ASP A 9 -6.04 -1.83 -61.61
N TYR A 10 -6.57 -0.76 -62.19
CA TYR A 10 -7.36 -0.79 -63.40
C TYR A 10 -6.68 -1.54 -64.55
N PRO A 11 -5.37 -1.41 -64.84
CA PRO A 11 -4.76 -2.16 -65.93
C PRO A 11 -4.71 -3.67 -65.68
N ALA A 12 -4.48 -4.13 -64.44
CA ALA A 12 -4.58 -5.56 -64.12
C ALA A 12 -6.02 -6.08 -64.26
N ALA A 13 -7.02 -5.32 -63.80
CA ALA A 13 -8.43 -5.67 -63.97
C ALA A 13 -8.86 -5.70 -65.44
N LEU A 14 -8.44 -4.71 -66.23
CA LEU A 14 -8.69 -4.63 -67.68
C LEU A 14 -8.01 -5.75 -68.46
N GLY A 15 -6.82 -6.19 -68.04
CA GLY A 15 -6.14 -7.34 -68.62
C GLY A 15 -6.98 -8.62 -68.55
N ILE A 16 -7.70 -8.82 -67.45
CA ILE A 16 -8.57 -9.97 -67.20
C ILE A 16 -9.85 -9.91 -68.03
N ILE A 17 -10.37 -8.72 -68.35
CA ILE A 17 -11.63 -8.59 -69.13
C ILE A 17 -11.45 -8.29 -70.63
N SER A 18 -10.26 -7.86 -71.04
CA SER A 18 -9.99 -7.43 -72.43
C SER A 18 -10.10 -8.53 -73.49
N HIS A 19 -10.06 -9.80 -73.09
CA HIS A 19 -10.13 -10.95 -73.98
C HIS A 19 -11.51 -11.63 -74.03
N LEU A 20 -12.49 -11.11 -73.26
CA LEU A 20 -13.85 -11.61 -73.22
C LEU A 20 -14.71 -11.01 -74.35
N SER A 21 -15.65 -11.80 -74.87
CA SER A 21 -16.62 -11.36 -75.88
C SER A 21 -17.72 -10.47 -75.30
N SER A 22 -18.46 -9.75 -76.16
CA SER A 22 -19.54 -8.87 -75.72
C SER A 22 -20.69 -9.61 -75.01
N ASP A 23 -20.91 -10.88 -75.33
CA ASP A 23 -21.95 -11.68 -74.70
C ASP A 23 -21.48 -12.19 -73.32
N GLU A 24 -20.21 -12.60 -73.19
CA GLU A 24 -19.61 -12.97 -71.90
C GLU A 24 -19.51 -11.78 -70.93
N LEU A 25 -19.18 -10.58 -71.42
CA LEU A 25 -19.16 -9.36 -70.61
C LEU A 25 -20.57 -8.98 -70.13
N LYS A 26 -21.60 -9.18 -70.96
CA LYS A 26 -23.00 -8.96 -70.55
C LYS A 26 -23.45 -10.00 -69.54
N ASP A 27 -23.02 -11.24 -69.68
CA ASP A 27 -23.33 -12.30 -68.74
C ASP A 27 -22.67 -12.04 -67.38
N ILE A 28 -21.42 -11.59 -67.34
CA ILE A 28 -20.72 -11.22 -66.11
C ILE A 28 -21.33 -9.95 -65.48
N LEU A 29 -21.75 -8.98 -66.29
CA LEU A 29 -22.40 -7.76 -65.77
C LEU A 29 -23.76 -8.03 -65.13
N ASN A 30 -24.50 -9.03 -65.62
CA ASN A 30 -25.84 -9.36 -65.14
C ASN A 30 -25.85 -10.48 -64.08
N ASP A 31 -24.70 -11.10 -63.78
CA ASP A 31 -24.56 -12.16 -62.80
C ASP A 31 -23.50 -11.81 -61.75
N GLU A 32 -23.97 -11.42 -60.57
CA GLU A 32 -23.13 -10.98 -59.45
C GLU A 32 -22.17 -12.07 -58.96
N THR A 33 -22.55 -13.35 -59.09
CA THR A 33 -21.69 -14.46 -58.69
C THR A 33 -20.49 -14.64 -59.62
N LYS A 34 -20.71 -14.50 -60.94
CA LYS A 34 -19.63 -14.52 -61.94
C LYS A 34 -18.73 -13.29 -61.81
N PHE A 35 -19.30 -12.14 -61.47
CA PHE A 35 -18.54 -10.93 -61.19
C PHE A 35 -17.65 -11.09 -59.95
N GLU A 36 -18.16 -11.65 -58.85
CA GLU A 36 -17.36 -11.94 -57.66
C GLU A 36 -16.24 -12.94 -57.94
N GLU A 37 -16.49 -13.96 -58.76
CA GLU A 37 -15.50 -14.96 -59.15
C GLU A 37 -14.36 -14.33 -59.96
N LEU A 38 -14.69 -13.45 -60.90
CA LEU A 38 -13.71 -12.65 -61.65
C LEU A 38 -12.92 -11.69 -60.72
N MET A 39 -13.59 -11.08 -59.75
CA MET A 39 -12.96 -10.17 -58.79
C MET A 39 -11.97 -10.90 -57.88
N LYS A 40 -12.26 -12.15 -57.49
CA LYS A 40 -11.33 -13.00 -56.73
C LYS A 40 -10.04 -13.28 -57.49
N ASP A 41 -10.04 -13.19 -58.81
CA ASP A 41 -8.85 -13.42 -59.63
C ASP A 41 -7.92 -12.21 -59.78
N ILE A 42 -8.38 -11.01 -59.42
CA ILE A 42 -7.57 -9.80 -59.43
C ILE A 42 -6.47 -9.91 -58.35
N LYS A 43 -5.21 -9.69 -58.73
CA LYS A 43 -4.06 -9.79 -57.83
C LYS A 43 -4.21 -8.93 -56.58
N GLN A 44 -4.66 -7.68 -56.72
CA GLN A 44 -4.92 -6.80 -55.58
C GLN A 44 -5.95 -7.37 -54.59
N PHE A 45 -6.99 -8.05 -55.08
CA PHE A 45 -8.00 -8.66 -54.22
C PHE A 45 -7.43 -9.88 -53.47
N LYS A 46 -6.62 -10.70 -54.15
CA LYS A 46 -5.89 -11.81 -53.51
C LYS A 46 -4.95 -11.30 -52.41
N ASP A 47 -4.17 -10.26 -52.70
CA ASP A 47 -3.24 -9.67 -51.74
C ASP A 47 -4.02 -9.13 -50.51
N LEU A 48 -5.14 -8.41 -50.73
CA LEU A 48 -5.99 -7.91 -49.63
C LEU A 48 -6.64 -9.03 -48.81
N GLU A 49 -7.11 -10.12 -49.44
CA GLU A 49 -7.67 -11.25 -48.71
C GLU A 49 -6.61 -11.94 -47.86
N THR A 50 -5.38 -12.10 -48.36
CA THR A 50 -4.27 -12.65 -47.56
C THR A 50 -3.88 -11.73 -46.39
N GLU A 51 -3.88 -10.40 -46.59
CA GLU A 51 -3.63 -9.43 -45.53
C GLU A 51 -4.72 -9.51 -44.46
N LYS A 52 -5.99 -9.58 -44.87
CA LYS A 52 -7.14 -9.78 -43.97
C LYS A 52 -6.99 -11.07 -43.16
N GLU A 53 -6.69 -12.20 -43.80
CA GLU A 53 -6.48 -13.48 -43.10
C GLU A 53 -5.32 -13.39 -42.11
N MET A 54 -4.21 -12.74 -42.49
CA MET A 54 -3.06 -12.52 -41.62
C MET A 54 -3.42 -11.65 -40.41
N ILE A 55 -4.17 -10.57 -40.61
CA ILE A 55 -4.63 -9.70 -39.51
C ILE A 55 -5.59 -10.45 -38.59
N ILE A 56 -6.53 -11.22 -39.14
CA ILE A 56 -7.47 -12.03 -38.35
C ILE A 56 -6.71 -13.07 -37.52
N ALA A 57 -5.76 -13.79 -38.12
CA ALA A 57 -4.95 -14.78 -37.43
C ALA A 57 -4.08 -14.13 -36.33
N SER A 58 -3.50 -12.97 -36.60
CA SER A 58 -2.72 -12.19 -35.63
C SER A 58 -3.57 -11.69 -34.47
N ASN A 59 -4.73 -11.10 -34.76
CA ASN A 59 -5.66 -10.62 -33.75
C ASN A 59 -6.17 -11.77 -32.88
N ARG A 60 -6.52 -12.91 -33.50
CA ARG A 60 -6.94 -14.12 -32.79
C ARG A 60 -5.84 -14.63 -31.87
N SER A 61 -4.61 -14.73 -32.36
CA SER A 61 -3.48 -15.19 -31.55
C SER A 61 -3.23 -14.26 -30.35
N LEU A 62 -3.35 -12.95 -30.56
CA LEU A 62 -3.20 -11.95 -29.51
C LEU A 62 -4.34 -12.03 -28.48
N ALA A 63 -5.58 -12.23 -28.93
CA ALA A 63 -6.72 -12.42 -28.06
C ALA A 63 -6.58 -13.70 -27.22
N GLU A 64 -6.20 -14.81 -27.83
CA GLU A 64 -5.95 -16.08 -27.14
C GLU A 64 -4.82 -15.96 -26.11
N PHE A 65 -3.72 -15.26 -26.47
CA PHE A 65 -2.65 -14.98 -25.52
C PHE A 65 -3.11 -14.10 -24.34
N ASN A 66 -3.88 -13.04 -24.61
CA ASN A 66 -4.41 -12.17 -23.56
C ASN A 66 -5.36 -12.92 -22.62
N LEU A 67 -6.25 -13.75 -23.16
CA LEU A 67 -7.14 -14.62 -22.37
C LEU A 67 -6.33 -15.63 -21.55
N ALA A 68 -5.24 -16.17 -22.08
CA ALA A 68 -4.35 -17.06 -21.32
C ALA A 68 -3.63 -16.36 -20.16
N LYS A 69 -3.52 -15.02 -20.17
CA LYS A 69 -2.95 -14.23 -19.07
C LYS A 69 -3.95 -13.86 -17.97
N GLU A 70 -5.24 -13.88 -18.28
CA GLU A 70 -6.31 -13.63 -17.31
C GLU A 70 -6.19 -14.46 -16.01
N PRO A 71 -5.99 -15.80 -16.04
CA PRO A 71 -5.88 -16.59 -14.81
C PRO A 71 -4.65 -16.20 -13.96
N GLN A 72 -3.53 -15.84 -14.60
CA GLN A 72 -2.32 -15.41 -13.88
C GLN A 72 -2.54 -14.06 -13.20
N LEU A 73 -3.23 -13.13 -13.87
CA LEU A 73 -3.60 -11.84 -13.29
C LEU A 73 -4.61 -12.00 -12.15
N GLN A 74 -5.59 -12.88 -12.30
CA GLN A 74 -6.59 -13.15 -11.28
C GLN A 74 -5.97 -13.80 -10.05
N GLU A 75 -5.08 -14.76 -10.23
CA GLU A 75 -4.30 -15.36 -9.14
C GLU A 75 -3.41 -14.31 -8.44
N GLY A 76 -2.72 -13.46 -9.20
CA GLY A 76 -1.91 -12.37 -8.66
C GLY A 76 -2.73 -11.38 -7.83
N LYS A 77 -3.92 -11.00 -8.33
CA LYS A 77 -4.86 -10.13 -7.62
C LYS A 77 -5.36 -10.77 -6.32
N GLN A 78 -5.68 -12.06 -6.36
CA GLN A 78 -6.13 -12.79 -5.17
C GLN A 78 -5.03 -12.90 -4.12
N ARG A 79 -3.80 -13.26 -4.53
CA ARG A 79 -2.63 -13.27 -3.62
C ARG A 79 -2.38 -11.90 -2.99
N LEU A 80 -2.49 -10.82 -3.78
CA LEU A 80 -2.32 -9.47 -3.28
C LEU A 80 -3.40 -9.13 -2.24
N GLN A 81 -4.66 -9.48 -2.52
CA GLN A 81 -5.77 -9.27 -1.61
C GLN A 81 -5.57 -10.04 -0.29
N ASP A 82 -5.15 -11.31 -0.37
CA ASP A 82 -4.87 -12.14 0.81
C ASP A 82 -3.72 -11.56 1.64
N LEU A 83 -2.66 -11.08 0.99
CA LEU A 83 -1.51 -10.48 1.67
C LEU A 83 -1.88 -9.14 2.30
N SER A 84 -2.69 -8.32 1.62
CA SER A 84 -3.24 -7.07 2.18
C SER A 84 -4.07 -7.33 3.43
N ALA A 85 -5.00 -8.30 3.36
CA ALA A 85 -5.84 -8.67 4.49
C ALA A 85 -5.02 -9.17 5.69
N LYS A 86 -4.00 -10.02 5.45
CA LYS A 86 -3.06 -10.45 6.49
C LYS A 86 -2.26 -9.28 7.06
N GLY A 87 -1.85 -8.33 6.22
CA GLY A 87 -1.16 -7.12 6.64
C GLY A 87 -2.04 -6.26 7.56
N GLU A 88 -3.30 -6.06 7.19
CA GLU A 88 -4.29 -5.34 8.00
C GLU A 88 -4.54 -6.04 9.36
N GLU A 89 -4.69 -7.36 9.37
CA GLU A 89 -4.83 -8.14 10.61
C GLU A 89 -3.62 -7.99 11.53
N LEU A 90 -2.40 -8.08 10.99
CA LEU A 90 -1.17 -7.89 11.76
C LEU A 90 -1.06 -6.47 12.31
N CYS A 91 -1.40 -5.45 11.50
CA CYS A 91 -1.44 -4.06 11.95
C CYS A 91 -2.43 -3.88 13.11
N GLN A 92 -3.63 -4.42 13.00
CA GLN A 92 -4.63 -4.39 14.08
C GLN A 92 -4.13 -5.12 15.34
N SER A 93 -3.49 -6.28 15.18
CA SER A 93 -2.90 -7.03 16.31
C SER A 93 -1.80 -6.22 17.01
N VAL A 94 -0.94 -5.55 16.25
CA VAL A 94 0.10 -4.67 16.78
C VAL A 94 -0.51 -3.47 17.50
N GLU A 95 -1.51 -2.83 16.90
CA GLU A 95 -2.21 -1.69 17.50
C GLU A 95 -2.89 -2.08 18.82
N SER A 96 -3.56 -3.24 18.87
CA SER A 96 -4.14 -3.79 20.10
C SER A 96 -3.07 -4.02 21.18
N LYS A 97 -1.93 -4.64 20.83
CA LYS A 97 -0.82 -4.87 21.76
C LYS A 97 -0.18 -3.58 22.25
N ILE A 98 -0.06 -2.57 21.38
CA ILE A 98 0.40 -1.23 21.77
C ILE A 98 -0.61 -0.60 22.73
N GLY A 99 -1.91 -0.72 22.46
CA GLY A 99 -2.98 -0.25 23.35
C GLY A 99 -2.91 -0.88 24.74
N GLU A 100 -2.77 -2.21 24.81
CA GLU A 100 -2.59 -2.94 26.08
C GLU A 100 -1.33 -2.50 26.82
N LEU A 101 -0.20 -2.36 26.12
CA LEU A 101 1.06 -1.92 26.71
C LEU A 101 0.94 -0.49 27.22
N ARG A 102 0.32 0.40 26.45
CA ARG A 102 0.04 1.79 26.86
C ARG A 102 -0.86 1.83 28.07
N SER A 103 -1.92 1.03 28.15
CA SER A 103 -2.77 0.96 29.35
C SER A 103 -1.96 0.54 30.58
N LYS A 104 -1.19 -0.56 30.48
CA LYS A 104 -0.34 -1.04 31.61
C LYS A 104 0.76 -0.05 31.99
N THR A 105 1.29 0.70 31.02
CA THR A 105 2.37 1.67 31.22
C THR A 105 1.85 3.03 31.65
N ALA A 106 0.63 3.42 31.26
CA ALA A 106 0.00 4.67 31.68
C ALA A 106 -0.23 4.68 33.19
N ASP A 107 -0.62 3.53 33.76
CA ASP A 107 -0.74 3.33 35.21
C ASP A 107 0.62 3.38 35.94
N LEU A 108 1.73 3.25 35.21
CA LEU A 108 3.10 3.11 35.74
C LEU A 108 4.10 4.01 35.02
N SER A 109 3.72 5.25 34.69
CA SER A 109 4.72 6.21 34.19
C SER A 109 5.84 6.37 35.23
N LEU A 110 7.08 6.47 34.76
CA LEU A 110 8.24 6.67 35.64
C LEU A 110 8.10 7.98 36.43
N ASP A 111 7.53 9.01 35.82
CA ASP A 111 7.24 10.28 36.49
C ASP A 111 6.18 10.12 37.59
N THR A 112 5.12 9.35 37.33
CA THR A 112 4.09 9.03 38.34
C THR A 112 4.70 8.22 39.49
N THR A 113 5.55 7.26 39.18
CA THR A 113 6.23 6.41 40.19
C THR A 113 7.17 7.24 41.06
N LEU A 114 7.91 8.18 40.46
CA LEU A 114 8.77 9.11 41.18
C LEU A 114 7.95 10.00 42.12
N ALA A 115 6.85 10.57 41.63
CA ALA A 115 5.96 11.41 42.44
C ALA A 115 5.41 10.63 43.64
N LEU A 116 4.90 9.42 43.43
CA LEU A 116 4.41 8.55 44.50
C LEU A 116 5.50 8.22 45.52
N LEU A 117 6.74 7.96 45.07
CA LEU A 117 7.86 7.68 45.95
C LEU A 117 8.26 8.90 46.80
N GLN A 118 8.22 10.11 46.22
CA GLN A 118 8.46 11.35 46.95
C GLN A 118 7.36 11.60 47.99
N THR A 119 6.09 11.41 47.62
CA THR A 119 4.96 11.49 48.58
C THR A 119 5.13 10.49 49.72
N SER A 120 5.43 9.22 49.41
CA SER A 120 5.70 8.19 50.42
C SER A 120 6.91 8.50 51.31
N ALA A 121 7.90 9.25 50.82
CA ALA A 121 9.03 9.72 51.60
C ALA A 121 8.62 10.84 52.57
N ALA A 122 7.81 11.80 52.10
CA ALA A 122 7.26 12.87 52.91
C ALA A 122 6.31 12.35 54.01
N GLU A 123 5.40 11.43 53.68
CA GLU A 123 4.54 10.75 54.67
C GLU A 123 5.38 10.03 55.73
N SER A 124 6.52 9.46 55.33
CA SER A 124 7.44 8.83 56.28
C SER A 124 8.17 9.78 57.20
N GLU A 125 8.44 10.99 56.70
CA GLU A 125 9.03 12.06 57.47
C GLU A 125 8.02 12.56 58.50
N GLU A 126 6.80 12.88 58.08
CA GLU A 126 5.69 13.29 58.94
C GLU A 126 5.40 12.26 60.04
N GLU A 127 5.30 10.97 59.69
CA GLU A 127 5.10 9.91 60.70
C GLU A 127 6.28 9.82 61.69
N SER A 128 7.51 10.05 61.25
CA SER A 128 8.66 10.08 62.16
C SER A 128 8.67 11.30 63.07
N GLU A 129 8.17 12.44 62.58
CA GLU A 129 8.00 13.67 63.37
C GLU A 129 6.88 13.49 64.41
N ALA A 130 5.76 12.89 64.04
CA ALA A 130 4.69 12.56 64.98
C ALA A 130 5.15 11.61 66.10
N ILE A 131 6.05 10.65 65.80
CA ILE A 131 6.67 9.80 66.83
C ILE A 131 7.57 10.62 67.76
N ALA A 132 8.32 11.59 67.22
CA ALA A 132 9.15 12.48 68.01
C ALA A 132 8.33 13.43 68.90
N GLU A 133 7.23 13.97 68.40
CA GLU A 133 6.31 14.81 69.16
C GLU A 133 5.70 14.05 70.35
N LYS A 134 5.18 12.84 70.12
CA LYS A 134 4.64 11.99 71.21
C LYS A 134 5.67 11.70 72.30
N PHE A 135 6.93 11.52 71.93
CA PHE A 135 8.01 11.34 72.90
C PHE A 135 8.26 12.63 73.72
N LEU A 136 8.25 13.80 73.08
CA LEU A 136 8.41 15.09 73.75
C LEU A 136 7.23 15.44 74.67
N GLU A 137 6.02 14.99 74.33
CA GLU A 137 4.81 15.11 75.14
C GLU A 137 4.80 14.16 76.35
N GLY A 138 5.69 13.16 76.37
CA GLY A 138 5.78 12.16 77.44
C GLY A 138 4.84 10.96 77.27
N ASP A 139 4.17 10.86 76.11
CA ASP A 139 3.23 9.78 75.77
C ASP A 139 3.94 8.49 75.30
N LEU A 140 5.27 8.52 75.20
CA LEU A 140 6.07 7.41 74.67
C LEU A 140 7.35 7.21 75.48
N GLU A 141 7.61 5.97 75.91
CA GLU A 141 8.83 5.61 76.64
C GLU A 141 10.06 5.55 75.72
N ILE A 142 11.25 5.73 76.30
CA ILE A 142 12.51 5.85 75.54
C ILE A 142 12.80 4.64 74.63
N ASP A 143 12.56 3.42 75.12
CA ASP A 143 12.83 2.20 74.34
C ASP A 143 11.86 2.09 73.15
N GLY A 144 10.59 2.42 73.36
CA GLY A 144 9.58 2.48 72.30
C GLY A 144 9.85 3.57 71.27
N PHE A 145 10.44 4.70 71.70
CA PHE A 145 10.84 5.79 70.81
C PHE A 145 11.98 5.33 69.91
N LEU A 146 13.04 4.77 70.50
CA LEU A 146 14.21 4.33 69.76
C LEU A 146 13.85 3.27 68.72
N GLU A 147 12.98 2.31 69.05
CA GLU A 147 12.54 1.29 68.09
C GLU A 147 11.74 1.90 66.93
N GLN A 148 10.69 2.65 67.21
CA GLN A 148 9.78 3.17 66.19
C GLN A 148 10.42 4.30 65.35
N PHE A 149 11.08 5.26 66.00
CA PHE A 149 11.69 6.40 65.33
C PHE A 149 12.84 5.96 64.43
N SER A 150 13.74 5.09 64.91
CA SER A 150 14.87 4.63 64.10
C SER A 150 14.41 3.82 62.88
N ALA A 151 13.40 2.96 63.05
CA ALA A 151 12.80 2.21 61.94
C ALA A 151 12.16 3.14 60.90
N ARG A 152 11.37 4.13 61.36
CA ARG A 152 10.68 5.07 60.45
C ARG A 152 11.65 5.99 59.74
N ARG A 153 12.66 6.53 60.44
CA ARG A 153 13.68 7.41 59.86
C ARG A 153 14.59 6.66 58.87
N LYS A 154 14.94 5.40 59.16
CA LYS A 154 15.64 4.53 58.21
C LYS A 154 14.84 4.32 56.93
N LEU A 155 13.54 4.05 57.04
CA LEU A 155 12.65 3.89 55.89
C LEU A 155 12.52 5.18 55.09
N MET A 156 12.35 6.33 55.76
CA MET A 156 12.32 7.64 55.11
C MET A 156 13.60 7.88 54.31
N HIS A 157 14.78 7.74 54.92
CA HIS A 157 16.05 7.98 54.24
C HIS A 157 16.25 7.04 53.04
N LEU A 158 15.84 5.77 53.16
CA LEU A 158 15.87 4.82 52.04
C LEU A 158 14.96 5.28 50.89
N ARG A 159 13.75 5.75 51.17
CA ARG A 159 12.82 6.26 50.15
C ARG A 159 13.35 7.52 49.49
N ARG A 160 13.91 8.46 50.27
CA ARG A 160 14.53 9.69 49.78
C ARG A 160 15.71 9.42 48.84
N VAL A 161 16.65 8.56 49.26
CA VAL A 161 17.79 8.17 48.42
C VAL A 161 17.33 7.50 47.12
N LYS A 162 16.30 6.65 47.18
CA LYS A 162 15.73 6.03 45.97
C LYS A 162 15.07 7.06 45.05
N ALA A 163 14.35 8.04 45.60
CA ALA A 163 13.74 9.12 44.82
C ALA A 163 14.81 10.00 44.16
N ASP A 164 15.85 10.38 44.89
CA ASP A 164 16.96 11.17 44.38
C ASP A 164 17.68 10.43 43.25
N LYS A 165 17.96 9.13 43.43
CA LYS A 165 18.61 8.32 42.39
C LYS A 165 17.72 8.13 41.16
N MET A 166 16.42 7.96 41.35
CA MET A 166 15.46 7.89 40.24
C MET A 166 15.41 9.21 39.46
N THR A 167 15.44 10.35 40.16
CA THR A 167 15.49 11.69 39.55
C THR A 167 16.76 11.86 38.71
N GLU A 168 17.90 11.44 39.22
CA GLU A 168 19.18 11.45 38.50
C GLU A 168 19.11 10.61 37.21
N LEU A 169 18.60 9.37 37.30
CA LEU A 169 18.47 8.49 36.14
C LEU A 169 17.52 9.04 35.06
N LEU A 170 16.42 9.69 35.45
CA LEU A 170 15.50 10.35 34.51
C LEU A 170 16.14 11.59 33.87
N ALA A 171 16.92 12.36 34.62
CA ALA A 171 17.68 13.49 34.10
C ALA A 171 18.78 13.05 33.12
N GLU A 172 19.51 11.98 33.42
CA GLU A 172 20.51 11.38 32.53
C GLU A 172 19.88 10.86 31.23
N ARG A 173 18.74 10.16 31.32
CA ARG A 173 17.93 9.71 30.18
C ARG A 173 17.55 10.87 29.26
N SER A 174 17.20 12.02 29.84
CA SER A 174 16.79 13.22 29.11
C SER A 174 17.97 13.96 28.48
N ARG A 175 19.15 13.90 29.12
CA ARG A 175 20.40 14.53 28.65
C ARG A 175 21.15 13.72 27.59
N SER A 176 20.87 12.42 27.47
CA SER A 176 21.48 11.53 26.49
C SER A 176 20.46 11.11 25.43
N PRO A 177 20.27 11.90 24.36
CA PRO A 177 19.59 11.38 23.20
C PRO A 177 20.55 10.39 22.53
N ASN A 178 20.28 9.09 22.71
CA ASN A 178 20.71 7.99 21.85
C ASN A 178 22.06 7.29 22.17
N VAL A 179 21.97 6.07 22.72
CA VAL A 179 22.80 4.91 22.25
C VAL A 179 22.03 3.57 22.34
N LEU A 180 20.92 3.45 23.09
CA LEU A 180 20.27 2.14 23.31
C LEU A 180 18.74 2.19 23.21
N SER A 181 18.22 2.34 22.00
CA SER A 181 16.89 1.90 21.52
C SER A 181 16.97 1.96 20.00
N ARG A 182 17.34 0.91 19.25
CA ARG A 182 16.71 -0.42 19.12
C ARG A 182 15.19 -0.38 19.26
N SER A 183 14.57 -0.22 18.09
CA SER A 183 13.17 -0.46 17.75
C SER A 183 12.12 0.26 18.60
N SER A 184 11.84 1.52 18.25
CA SER A 184 10.53 2.13 18.49
C SER A 184 10.17 3.04 17.31
N THR A 185 9.32 2.49 16.45
CA THR A 185 8.24 3.15 15.73
C THR A 185 8.49 4.60 15.30
N SER A 186 9.17 4.75 14.17
CA SER A 186 9.02 5.94 13.35
C SER A 186 7.56 6.05 12.93
N SER A 187 6.89 7.11 13.40
CA SER A 187 5.69 7.66 12.78
C SER A 187 6.07 8.12 11.37
N SER A 188 6.05 7.18 10.43
CA SER A 188 6.11 7.49 9.01
C SER A 188 4.75 8.05 8.63
N GLN A 189 4.66 9.36 8.45
CA GLN A 189 3.68 9.93 7.54
C GLN A 189 3.71 9.06 6.27
N VAL A 190 2.53 8.58 5.87
CA VAL A 190 2.34 7.76 4.67
C VAL A 190 2.67 8.65 3.48
N SER A 191 3.95 8.66 3.14
CA SER A 191 4.48 9.25 1.93
C SER A 191 4.17 8.25 0.83
N HIS A 192 3.32 8.64 -0.11
CA HIS A 192 2.96 7.84 -1.27
C HIS A 192 4.20 7.19 -1.88
N PHE A 193 4.22 5.86 -1.87
CA PHE A 193 5.22 5.05 -2.54
C PHE A 193 5.15 5.37 -4.04
N ASN A 194 6.05 6.20 -4.52
CA ASN A 194 6.29 6.36 -5.94
C ASN A 194 7.04 5.11 -6.40
N SER A 195 6.29 4.16 -6.98
CA SER A 195 6.84 2.91 -7.50
C SER A 195 7.88 3.19 -8.60
N PRO A 196 9.07 2.60 -8.57
CA PRO A 196 9.93 2.57 -9.74
C PRO A 196 9.31 1.54 -10.70
N SER A 197 8.66 2.02 -11.76
CA SER A 197 8.22 1.19 -12.89
C SER A 197 9.40 0.40 -13.45
N PHE A 198 9.52 -0.85 -13.04
CA PHE A 198 10.48 -1.81 -13.58
C PHE A 198 9.72 -2.73 -14.55
N TYR A 199 9.46 -2.23 -15.76
CA TYR A 199 9.06 -3.10 -16.86
C TYR A 199 10.33 -3.59 -17.57
N PRO A 200 10.56 -4.91 -17.68
CA PRO A 200 11.61 -5.43 -18.52
C PRO A 200 11.22 -5.24 -19.99
N LEU A 201 11.95 -4.38 -20.69
CA LEU A 201 11.90 -4.26 -22.14
C LEU A 201 12.41 -5.58 -22.78
N PRO A 202 11.72 -6.16 -23.77
CA PRO A 202 12.28 -7.24 -24.56
C PRO A 202 13.34 -6.68 -25.55
N PRO A 203 14.36 -7.46 -25.93
CA PRO A 203 15.38 -7.00 -26.87
C PRO A 203 14.78 -6.96 -28.28
N VAL A 204 14.72 -5.77 -28.89
CA VAL A 204 14.35 -5.61 -30.29
C VAL A 204 15.60 -5.61 -31.16
N SER A 205 15.77 -6.67 -31.94
CA SER A 205 16.64 -6.71 -33.09
C SER A 205 15.80 -6.49 -34.35
N GLY A 206 16.01 -5.38 -35.04
CA GLY A 206 15.70 -5.24 -36.46
C GLY A 206 14.32 -4.66 -36.85
N SER A 207 14.40 -3.53 -37.55
CA SER A 207 13.48 -3.02 -38.58
C SER A 207 12.11 -2.43 -38.21
N ALA A 208 12.02 -1.12 -38.46
CA ALA A 208 10.90 -0.27 -38.86
C ALA A 208 9.44 -0.75 -38.62
N GLY A 209 8.71 0.02 -37.80
CA GLY A 209 7.24 0.05 -37.79
C GLY A 209 6.60 0.10 -36.41
N ALA A 210 6.82 1.17 -35.63
CA ALA A 210 6.16 1.34 -34.33
C ALA A 210 4.71 1.82 -34.49
N THR A 211 3.75 1.04 -33.99
CA THR A 211 2.35 1.44 -33.87
C THR A 211 2.15 2.36 -32.65
N PRO A 212 1.28 3.41 -32.74
CA PRO A 212 1.04 4.31 -31.64
C PRO A 212 -0.14 3.79 -30.79
N TYR A 213 0.17 3.26 -29.61
CA TYR A 213 -0.84 3.20 -28.55
C TYR A 213 -1.03 4.61 -27.96
N PRO A 214 -2.26 5.09 -27.75
CA PRO A 214 -2.49 6.38 -27.12
C PRO A 214 -2.11 6.28 -25.64
N VAL A 215 -0.92 6.78 -25.29
CA VAL A 215 -0.56 7.14 -23.92
C VAL A 215 -1.22 8.48 -23.60
N GLY A 216 -2.55 8.47 -23.49
CA GLY A 216 -3.35 9.59 -23.00
C GLY A 216 -3.69 9.34 -21.54
N GLY A 217 -3.34 10.29 -20.66
CA GLY A 217 -3.68 10.23 -19.24
C GLY A 217 -5.19 10.09 -19.05
N ILE A 218 -5.61 8.92 -18.57
CA ILE A 218 -6.99 8.61 -18.23
C ILE A 218 -7.28 9.30 -16.88
N ASN A 219 -7.71 10.57 -16.95
CA ASN A 219 -8.38 11.24 -15.84
C ASN A 219 -9.84 10.75 -15.81
N MET A 220 -10.06 9.54 -15.30
CA MET A 220 -11.42 9.07 -15.01
C MET A 220 -11.93 9.78 -13.75
N PRO A 221 -13.11 10.44 -13.79
CA PRO A 221 -13.69 11.01 -12.59
C PRO A 221 -14.08 9.89 -11.64
N MET A 222 -13.48 9.91 -10.44
CA MET A 222 -13.87 9.06 -9.31
C MET A 222 -15.35 9.29 -8.98
N PRO A 223 -16.15 8.24 -8.70
CA PRO A 223 -17.48 8.44 -8.14
C PRO A 223 -17.36 9.03 -6.74
N MET A 224 -18.01 10.17 -6.53
CA MET A 224 -18.10 10.87 -5.24
C MET A 224 -18.69 9.96 -4.15
N PRO A 225 -18.13 9.95 -2.93
CA PRO A 225 -18.82 9.40 -1.77
C PRO A 225 -20.09 10.20 -1.50
N GLY A 226 -21.24 9.51 -1.45
CA GLY A 226 -22.54 10.13 -1.16
C GLY A 226 -22.57 10.83 0.21
N PRO A 227 -23.45 11.82 0.42
CA PRO A 227 -23.51 12.58 1.66
C PRO A 227 -23.98 11.69 2.81
N TYR A 228 -23.18 11.68 3.88
CA TYR A 228 -23.57 11.16 5.20
C TYR A 228 -24.87 11.85 5.63
N ARG A 229 -25.96 11.09 5.70
CA ARG A 229 -27.16 11.52 6.42
C ARG A 229 -26.85 11.48 7.92
N ALA A 230 -26.85 12.64 8.56
CA ALA A 230 -26.98 12.74 10.00
C ALA A 230 -28.33 12.13 10.41
N ASN A 231 -28.28 11.02 11.14
CA ASN A 231 -29.43 10.58 11.92
C ASN A 231 -29.50 11.46 13.17
N VAL A 232 -30.43 12.41 13.13
CA VAL A 232 -31.07 12.93 14.34
C VAL A 232 -32.33 12.11 14.52
N TYR A 233 -32.36 11.28 15.57
CA TYR A 233 -33.44 11.12 16.55
C TYR A 233 -32.96 10.15 17.63
#